data_AF-A0AAU7R3I4-F1
#
_entry.id   AF-A0AAU7R3I4-F1
#
_cell.length_a   1.000
_cell.length_b   1.000
_cell.length_c   1.000
_cell.angle_alpha   90.00
_cell.angle_beta   90.00
_cell.angle_gamma   90.00
#
_symmetry.space_group_name_H-M   'P 1'
#
loop_
_entity.id
_entity.type
_entity.pdbx_description
1 polymer ?
#
loop_
_entity_poly.entity_id
_entity_poly.type
_entity_poly.pdbx_seq_one_letter_code
_entity_poly.pdbx_strand_id
1 'polypeptide(L)'
;MSDWQILSQQVRSRLLAADAGTAVAFAAITAERLMRLDPQGLPFTRSLRPLLGLIWRAAAGDRTAFKPIAITLGEFYRSEYCHNDGQEGPDDADDDPAAATLFAAECYLHGEPVFAAYVAGRAIDAVEYRMELASEDYTGAEPVDSDAEVLAEVRQQLADLDTLAPYAAKLSSARFGLPADEQERLLAVLGDIVTAPAALSE
;
A
#
# COMPACT_ATOMS: atom_id res chain seq x y z
N MET A 1 -10.57 3.51 -23.32
CA MET A 1 -10.20 3.33 -21.91
C MET A 1 -11.33 2.57 -21.25
N SER A 2 -11.03 1.49 -20.55
CA SER A 2 -12.01 0.77 -19.74
C SER A 2 -12.42 1.62 -18.52
N ASP A 3 -13.54 1.26 -17.87
CA ASP A 3 -14.05 1.99 -16.70
C ASP A 3 -13.02 2.00 -15.56
N TRP A 4 -12.32 0.88 -15.33
CA TRP A 4 -11.29 0.79 -14.30
C TRP A 4 -10.10 1.71 -14.58
N GLN A 5 -9.71 1.91 -15.85
CA GLN A 5 -8.62 2.83 -16.20
C GLN A 5 -8.97 4.28 -15.90
N ILE A 6 -10.23 4.67 -16.11
CA ILE A 6 -10.72 6.01 -15.77
C ILE A 6 -10.66 6.23 -14.26
N LEU A 7 -11.16 5.26 -13.47
CA LEU A 7 -11.14 5.34 -12.02
C LEU A 7 -9.72 5.26 -11.44
N SER A 8 -8.83 4.48 -12.05
CA SER A 8 -7.42 4.39 -11.65
C SER A 8 -6.71 5.74 -11.85
N GLN A 9 -6.98 6.44 -12.96
CA GLN A 9 -6.49 7.81 -13.14
C GLN A 9 -7.07 8.77 -12.09
N GLN A 10 -8.34 8.59 -11.69
CA GLN A 10 -8.92 9.37 -10.59
C GLN A 10 -8.24 9.10 -9.25
N VAL A 11 -7.96 7.84 -8.90
CA VAL A 11 -7.17 7.48 -7.70
C VAL A 11 -5.82 8.18 -7.75
N ARG A 12 -5.08 8.03 -8.85
CA ARG A 12 -3.78 8.66 -9.04
C ARG A 12 -3.85 10.18 -8.88
N SER A 13 -4.80 10.84 -9.52
CA SER A 13 -4.99 12.30 -9.40
C SER A 13 -5.31 12.73 -7.96
N ARG A 14 -6.14 11.99 -7.23
CA ARG A 14 -6.46 12.28 -5.83
C ARG A 14 -5.25 12.09 -4.91
N LEU A 15 -4.48 11.03 -5.11
CA LEU A 15 -3.25 10.78 -4.35
C LEU A 15 -2.22 11.89 -4.57
N LEU A 16 -1.97 12.27 -5.83
CA LEU A 16 -1.03 13.34 -6.15
C LEU A 16 -1.45 14.72 -5.61
N ALA A 17 -2.75 14.92 -5.35
CA ALA A 17 -3.28 16.14 -4.74
C ALA A 17 -3.41 16.05 -3.20
N ALA A 18 -3.23 14.87 -2.61
CA ALA A 18 -3.35 14.66 -1.17
C ALA A 18 -2.15 15.27 -0.42
N ASP A 19 -2.37 15.63 0.85
CA ASP A 19 -1.25 15.95 1.73
C ASP A 19 -0.42 14.69 2.04
N ALA A 20 0.84 14.89 2.40
CA ALA A 20 1.77 13.80 2.67
C ALA A 20 1.28 12.83 3.76
N GLY A 21 0.57 13.30 4.78
CA GLY A 21 0.04 12.43 5.83
C GLY A 21 -1.06 11.50 5.31
N THR A 22 -1.99 12.06 4.53
CA THR A 22 -3.03 11.26 3.86
C THR A 22 -2.42 10.24 2.89
N ALA A 23 -1.42 10.63 2.10
CA ALA A 23 -0.73 9.73 1.18
C ALA A 23 -0.05 8.56 1.91
N VAL A 24 0.62 8.82 3.04
CA VAL A 24 1.27 7.77 3.85
C VAL A 24 0.24 6.82 4.46
N ALA A 25 -0.88 7.34 4.99
CA ALA A 25 -1.94 6.50 5.54
C ALA A 25 -2.56 5.59 4.47
N PHE A 26 -2.85 6.14 3.29
CA PHE A 26 -3.31 5.34 2.14
C PHE A 26 -2.30 4.25 1.78
N ALA A 27 -1.01 4.61 1.64
CA ALA A 27 0.04 3.66 1.29
C ALA A 27 0.16 2.53 2.32
N ALA A 28 0.08 2.83 3.62
CA ALA A 28 0.11 1.84 4.68
C ALA A 28 -1.10 0.89 4.67
N ILE A 29 -2.30 1.44 4.44
CA ILE A 29 -3.56 0.67 4.32
C ILE A 29 -3.48 -0.31 3.16
N THR A 30 -3.08 0.16 1.97
CA THR A 30 -3.01 -0.65 0.77
C THR A 30 -1.91 -1.71 0.87
N ALA A 31 -0.72 -1.35 1.37
CA ALA A 31 0.36 -2.32 1.60
C ALA A 31 -0.07 -3.41 2.60
N GLU A 32 -0.76 -3.06 3.70
CA GLU A 32 -1.26 -4.03 4.67
C GLU A 32 -2.30 -4.98 4.06
N ARG A 33 -3.20 -4.50 3.19
CA ARG A 33 -4.12 -5.39 2.48
C ARG A 33 -3.38 -6.41 1.62
N LEU A 34 -2.43 -5.96 0.80
CA LEU A 34 -1.64 -6.87 -0.06
C LEU A 34 -0.92 -7.93 0.77
N MET A 35 -0.26 -7.49 1.83
CA MET A 35 0.49 -8.36 2.71
C MET A 35 -0.39 -9.32 3.55
N ARG A 36 -1.71 -9.10 3.60
CA ARG A 36 -2.69 -10.02 4.22
C ARG A 36 -3.29 -11.00 3.22
N LEU A 37 -3.35 -10.63 1.93
CA LEU A 37 -3.80 -11.51 0.86
C LEU A 37 -2.81 -12.63 0.59
N ASP A 38 -1.52 -12.40 0.80
CA ASP A 38 -0.49 -13.42 0.75
C ASP A 38 0.26 -13.61 2.09
N PRO A 39 -0.33 -14.37 3.04
CA PRO A 39 0.30 -14.63 4.33
C PRO A 39 1.50 -15.57 4.25
N GLN A 40 1.65 -16.33 3.16
CA GLN A 40 2.74 -17.29 2.96
C GLN A 40 3.89 -16.74 2.11
N GLY A 41 3.77 -15.49 1.64
CA GLY A 41 4.61 -14.88 0.62
C GLY A 41 6.12 -14.98 0.80
N LEU A 42 6.84 -14.43 -0.17
CA LEU A 42 8.28 -14.67 -0.31
C LEU A 42 9.05 -14.32 0.98
N PRO A 43 10.16 -15.02 1.28
CA PRO A 43 10.92 -14.79 2.50
C PRO A 43 11.26 -13.32 2.74
N PHE A 44 11.63 -12.59 1.69
CA PHE A 44 11.89 -11.16 1.76
C PHE A 44 10.63 -10.37 2.14
N THR A 45 9.50 -10.57 1.45
CA THR A 45 8.21 -9.95 1.76
C THR A 45 7.86 -10.13 3.23
N ARG A 46 7.92 -11.36 3.76
CA ARG A 46 7.64 -11.63 5.18
C ARG A 46 8.58 -10.88 6.12
N SER A 47 9.85 -10.72 5.74
CA SER A 47 10.84 -9.97 6.51
C SER A 47 10.49 -8.48 6.66
N LEU A 48 9.67 -7.92 5.76
CA LEU A 48 9.26 -6.51 5.77
C LEU A 48 8.10 -6.22 6.74
N ARG A 49 7.49 -7.23 7.39
CA ARG A 49 6.38 -6.99 8.33
C ARG A 49 6.71 -5.99 9.45
N PRO A 50 7.89 -6.03 10.09
CA PRO A 50 8.27 -5.02 11.07
C PRO A 50 8.37 -3.61 10.47
N LEU A 51 8.83 -3.48 9.23
CA LEU A 51 8.87 -2.20 8.52
C LEU A 51 7.46 -1.65 8.32
N LEU A 52 6.53 -2.47 7.85
CA LEU A 52 5.13 -2.05 7.69
C LEU A 52 4.53 -1.60 9.04
N GLY A 53 4.81 -2.33 10.12
CA GLY A 53 4.42 -1.92 11.47
C GLY A 53 4.96 -0.54 11.88
N LEU A 54 6.20 -0.21 11.49
CA LEU A 54 6.76 1.13 11.72
C LEU A 54 6.04 2.21 10.90
N ILE A 55 5.71 1.92 9.63
CA ILE A 55 4.98 2.85 8.75
C ILE A 55 3.59 3.15 9.32
N TRP A 56 2.90 2.15 9.86
CA TRP A 56 1.61 2.32 10.53
C TRP A 56 1.68 3.29 11.71
N ARG A 57 2.67 3.10 12.59
CA ARG A 57 2.89 4.03 13.71
C ARG A 57 3.27 5.42 13.22
N ALA A 58 4.10 5.51 12.18
CA ALA A 58 4.48 6.77 11.55
C ALA A 58 3.28 7.52 10.95
N ALA A 59 2.36 6.82 10.28
CA ALA A 59 1.10 7.36 9.76
C ALA A 59 0.23 7.93 10.89
N ALA A 60 0.25 7.26 12.06
CA ALA A 60 -0.42 7.72 13.27
C ALA A 60 0.33 8.83 14.04
N GLY A 61 1.52 9.24 13.59
CA GLY A 61 2.30 10.34 14.17
C GLY A 61 3.35 9.94 15.21
N ASP A 62 3.77 8.67 15.25
CA ASP A 62 4.93 8.24 16.02
C ASP A 62 6.23 8.72 15.35
N ARG A 63 6.86 9.74 15.94
CA ARG A 63 8.13 10.29 15.45
C ARG A 63 9.33 9.37 15.69
N THR A 64 9.22 8.39 16.58
CA THR A 64 10.31 7.46 16.85
C THR A 64 10.52 6.47 15.71
N ALA A 65 9.52 6.31 14.83
CA ALA A 65 9.58 5.43 13.66
C ALA A 65 10.53 5.93 12.56
N PHE A 66 10.82 7.23 12.49
CA PHE A 66 11.62 7.82 11.41
C PHE A 66 12.99 7.16 11.22
N LYS A 67 13.78 7.10 12.29
CA LYS A 67 15.14 6.56 12.22
C LYS A 67 15.14 5.06 11.87
N PRO A 68 14.34 4.19 12.51
CA PRO A 68 14.22 2.79 12.10
C PRO A 68 13.82 2.59 10.63
N ILE A 69 12.85 3.35 10.12
CA ILE A 69 12.43 3.27 8.72
C ILE A 69 13.58 3.66 7.78
N ALA A 70 14.26 4.77 8.06
CA ALA A 70 15.39 5.24 7.25
C ALA A 70 16.56 4.24 7.24
N ILE A 71 16.85 3.61 8.39
CA ILE A 71 17.88 2.56 8.46
C ILE A 71 17.47 1.35 7.62
N THR A 72 16.22 0.88 7.76
CA THR A 72 15.74 -0.31 7.04
C THR A 72 15.78 -0.10 5.52
N LEU A 73 15.33 1.07 5.03
CA LEU A 73 15.45 1.40 3.60
C LEU A 73 16.91 1.53 3.16
N GLY A 74 17.77 2.11 3.99
CA GLY A 74 19.21 2.19 3.71
C GLY A 74 19.89 0.81 3.64
N GLU A 75 19.42 -0.16 4.44
CA GLU A 75 19.87 -1.55 4.38
C GLU A 75 19.36 -2.24 3.12
N PHE A 76 18.09 -2.04 2.76
CA PHE A 76 17.52 -2.52 1.50
C PHE A 76 18.32 -2.03 0.29
N TYR A 77 18.58 -0.72 0.18
CA TYR A 77 19.33 -0.13 -0.93
C TYR A 77 20.77 -0.64 -1.08
N ARG A 78 21.31 -1.27 -0.03
CA ARG A 78 22.65 -1.86 -0.02
C ARG A 78 22.64 -3.38 -0.12
N SER A 79 21.45 -3.98 -0.15
CA SER A 79 21.26 -5.43 -0.21
C SER A 79 21.19 -5.91 -1.65
N GLU A 80 21.34 -7.21 -1.85
CA GLU A 80 21.12 -7.86 -3.15
C GLU A 80 19.72 -7.61 -3.71
N TYR A 81 18.74 -7.36 -2.83
CA TYR A 81 17.37 -7.03 -3.21
C TYR A 81 17.19 -5.71 -3.95
N CYS A 82 18.15 -4.78 -3.87
CA CYS A 82 18.11 -3.52 -4.60
C CYS A 82 19.12 -3.46 -5.77
N HIS A 83 20.01 -4.45 -5.90
CA HIS A 83 21.12 -4.41 -6.85
C HIS A 83 20.83 -5.23 -8.13
N ASN A 84 20.05 -4.60 -9.01
CA ASN A 84 20.23 -4.36 -10.45
C ASN A 84 21.12 -5.28 -11.34
N ASP A 85 20.82 -6.57 -11.46
CA ASP A 85 21.21 -7.37 -12.66
C ASP A 85 20.04 -7.48 -13.67
N GLY A 86 19.16 -6.47 -13.74
CA GLY A 86 18.02 -6.48 -14.65
C GLY A 86 16.94 -7.49 -14.22
N GLN A 87 16.40 -8.26 -15.17
CA GLN A 87 15.43 -9.34 -14.89
C GLN A 87 16.00 -10.50 -14.05
N GLU A 88 17.27 -10.43 -13.63
CA GLU A 88 17.94 -11.43 -12.78
C GLU A 88 18.16 -10.95 -11.33
N GLY A 89 17.66 -9.76 -10.96
CA GLY A 89 17.55 -9.39 -9.55
C GLY A 89 16.65 -10.37 -8.79
N PRO A 90 16.72 -10.45 -7.45
CA PRO A 90 15.83 -11.32 -6.71
C PRO A 90 14.38 -10.85 -6.85
N ASP A 91 13.58 -11.63 -7.59
CA ASP A 91 12.15 -11.41 -7.85
C ASP A 91 11.36 -11.09 -6.57
N ASP A 92 11.84 -11.61 -5.43
CA ASP A 92 11.39 -11.32 -4.07
C ASP A 92 11.12 -9.83 -3.76
N ALA A 93 11.91 -8.89 -4.29
CA ALA A 93 11.71 -7.45 -4.03
C ALA A 93 10.69 -6.79 -4.97
N ASP A 94 10.47 -7.40 -6.13
CA ASP A 94 9.44 -7.01 -7.11
C ASP A 94 8.13 -7.77 -6.88
N ASP A 95 8.00 -8.49 -5.76
CA ASP A 95 6.72 -8.99 -5.27
C ASP A 95 5.83 -7.81 -4.86
N ASP A 96 4.55 -7.81 -5.27
CA ASP A 96 3.63 -6.69 -5.06
C ASP A 96 3.53 -6.19 -3.60
N PRO A 97 3.30 -7.05 -2.60
CA PRO A 97 3.31 -6.63 -1.21
C PRO A 97 4.68 -6.11 -0.72
N ALA A 98 5.79 -6.62 -1.26
CA ALA A 98 7.13 -6.13 -0.91
C ALA A 98 7.37 -4.72 -1.47
N ALA A 99 7.17 -4.55 -2.78
CA ALA A 99 7.28 -3.28 -3.47
C ALA A 99 6.35 -2.22 -2.85
N ALA A 100 5.09 -2.58 -2.56
CA ALA A 100 4.14 -1.70 -1.90
C ALA A 100 4.63 -1.26 -0.50
N THR A 101 5.22 -2.16 0.28
CA THR A 101 5.76 -1.83 1.61
C THR A 101 6.96 -0.89 1.51
N LEU A 102 7.86 -1.12 0.54
CA LEU A 102 9.02 -0.26 0.30
C LEU A 102 8.59 1.13 -0.19
N PHE A 103 7.65 1.23 -1.13
CA PHE A 103 7.10 2.51 -1.57
C PHE A 103 6.34 3.24 -0.46
N ALA A 104 5.64 2.52 0.43
CA ALA A 104 5.01 3.14 1.59
C ALA A 104 6.05 3.76 2.55
N ALA A 105 7.20 3.10 2.73
CA ALA A 105 8.31 3.64 3.51
C ALA A 105 8.91 4.90 2.83
N GLU A 106 9.11 4.87 1.51
CA GLU A 106 9.58 6.01 0.73
C GLU A 106 8.60 7.19 0.78
N CYS A 107 7.29 6.91 0.69
CA CYS A 107 6.24 7.90 0.83
C CYS A 107 6.36 8.65 2.17
N TYR A 108 6.61 7.93 3.25
CA TYR A 108 6.80 8.54 4.57
C TYR A 108 8.09 9.36 4.66
N LEU A 109 9.24 8.79 4.28
CA LEU A 109 10.53 9.47 4.41
C LEU A 109 10.64 10.73 3.55
N HIS A 110 10.13 10.67 2.32
CA HIS A 110 10.20 11.80 1.40
C HIS A 110 9.02 12.76 1.56
N GLY A 111 7.86 12.27 2.01
CA GLY A 111 6.64 13.06 2.04
C GLY A 111 6.08 13.36 0.66
N GLU A 112 6.37 12.50 -0.30
CA GLU A 112 5.98 12.67 -1.69
C GLU A 112 4.81 11.73 -2.01
N PRO A 113 3.62 12.27 -2.37
CA PRO A 113 2.45 11.45 -2.67
C PRO A 113 2.59 10.54 -3.89
N VAL A 114 3.59 10.77 -4.75
CA VAL A 114 3.87 9.91 -5.91
C VAL A 114 4.11 8.46 -5.52
N PHE A 115 4.75 8.22 -4.37
CA PHE A 115 5.01 6.86 -3.88
C PHE A 115 3.72 6.15 -3.48
N ALA A 116 2.74 6.86 -2.92
CA ALA A 116 1.42 6.28 -2.67
C ALA A 116 0.69 5.91 -3.97
N ALA A 117 0.92 6.66 -5.05
CA ALA A 117 0.42 6.28 -6.37
C ALA A 117 1.12 5.03 -6.94
N TYR A 118 2.40 4.81 -6.64
CA TYR A 118 3.07 3.54 -6.96
C TYR A 118 2.49 2.37 -6.16
N VAL A 119 2.21 2.57 -4.87
CA VAL A 119 1.51 1.56 -4.04
C VAL A 119 0.14 1.20 -4.62
N ALA A 120 -0.63 2.19 -5.09
CA ALA A 120 -1.90 1.94 -5.77
C ALA A 120 -1.75 1.09 -7.04
N GLY A 121 -0.67 1.32 -7.81
CA GLY A 121 -0.32 0.52 -8.98
C GLY A 121 -0.01 -0.93 -8.61
N ARG A 122 0.85 -1.16 -7.60
CA ARG A 122 1.19 -2.51 -7.13
C ARG A 122 -0.03 -3.31 -6.67
N ALA A 123 -1.06 -2.64 -6.16
CA ALA A 123 -2.29 -3.33 -5.81
C ALA A 123 -3.12 -3.77 -7.03
N ILE A 124 -3.07 -3.03 -8.14
CA ILE A 124 -3.66 -3.45 -9.41
C ILE A 124 -2.84 -4.60 -10.00
N ASP A 125 -1.52 -4.48 -10.04
CA ASP A 125 -0.61 -5.52 -10.54
C ASP A 125 -0.83 -6.85 -9.78
N ALA A 126 -1.02 -6.79 -8.45
CA ALA A 126 -1.33 -7.96 -7.62
C ALA A 126 -2.69 -8.61 -7.93
N VAL A 127 -3.67 -7.85 -8.43
CA VAL A 127 -4.93 -8.42 -8.90
C VAL A 127 -4.69 -9.15 -10.21
N GLU A 128 -4.04 -8.50 -11.17
CA GLU A 128 -3.73 -9.06 -12.48
C GLU A 128 -2.90 -10.35 -12.36
N TYR A 129 -1.85 -10.34 -11.54
CA TYR A 129 -0.99 -11.51 -11.29
C TYR A 129 -1.76 -12.70 -10.69
N ARG A 130 -2.65 -12.45 -9.72
CA ARG A 130 -3.50 -13.52 -9.15
C ARG A 130 -4.47 -14.09 -10.18
N MET A 131 -4.99 -13.26 -11.09
CA MET A 131 -5.87 -13.71 -12.16
C MET A 131 -5.11 -14.54 -13.20
N GLU A 132 -3.87 -14.14 -13.52
CA GLU A 132 -2.98 -14.91 -14.38
C GLU A 132 -2.72 -16.31 -13.79
N LEU A 133 -2.27 -16.39 -12.53
CA LEU A 133 -2.05 -17.66 -11.83
C LEU A 133 -3.32 -18.54 -11.78
N ALA A 134 -4.48 -17.95 -11.49
CA ALA A 134 -5.74 -18.68 -11.45
C ALA A 134 -6.17 -19.22 -12.84
N SER A 135 -5.75 -18.54 -13.92
CA SER A 135 -6.03 -18.96 -15.29
C SER A 135 -5.10 -20.06 -15.79
N GLU A 136 -3.86 -20.11 -15.28
CA GLU A 136 -2.88 -21.16 -15.57
C GLU A 136 -3.26 -22.51 -14.92
N ASP A 137 -3.98 -22.47 -13.80
CA ASP A 137 -4.45 -23.63 -13.03
C ASP A 137 -5.72 -24.27 -13.66
N TYR A 138 -5.75 -24.37 -15.00
CA TYR A 138 -6.91 -24.65 -15.84
C TYR A 138 -7.71 -25.91 -15.44
N THR A 139 -8.67 -25.75 -14.54
CA THR A 139 -9.62 -26.80 -14.09
C THR A 139 -10.91 -26.83 -14.92
N GLY A 140 -11.03 -26.02 -15.97
CA GLY A 140 -12.23 -25.93 -16.82
C GLY A 140 -13.37 -25.09 -16.22
N ALA A 141 -13.09 -24.28 -15.20
CA ALA A 141 -14.00 -23.24 -14.72
C ALA A 141 -14.08 -22.07 -15.72
N GLU A 142 -15.19 -21.32 -15.71
CA GLU A 142 -15.29 -20.10 -16.53
C GLU A 142 -14.18 -19.11 -16.16
N PRO A 143 -13.56 -18.43 -17.15
CA PRO A 143 -12.48 -17.48 -16.90
C PRO A 143 -12.99 -16.35 -16.00
N VAL A 144 -12.24 -16.06 -14.92
CA VAL A 144 -12.51 -14.91 -14.05
C VAL A 144 -12.32 -13.62 -14.86
N ASP A 145 -13.28 -12.70 -14.77
CA ASP A 145 -13.20 -11.41 -15.45
C ASP A 145 -12.19 -10.50 -14.75
N SER A 146 -10.96 -10.49 -15.26
CA SER A 146 -9.86 -9.65 -14.75
C SER A 146 -10.22 -8.17 -14.68
N ASP A 147 -11.00 -7.65 -15.63
CA ASP A 147 -11.39 -6.24 -15.64
C ASP A 147 -12.35 -5.93 -14.47
N ALA A 148 -13.21 -6.88 -14.09
CA ALA A 148 -14.12 -6.73 -12.96
C ALA A 148 -13.38 -6.73 -11.60
N GLU A 149 -12.38 -7.60 -11.44
CA GLU A 149 -11.56 -7.67 -10.23
C GLU A 149 -10.67 -6.42 -10.08
N VAL A 150 -10.04 -5.95 -11.17
CA VAL A 150 -9.28 -4.70 -11.17
C VAL A 150 -10.22 -3.51 -10.86
N LEU A 151 -11.42 -3.49 -11.43
CA LEU A 151 -12.42 -2.48 -11.11
C LEU A 151 -12.81 -2.48 -9.63
N ALA A 152 -12.92 -3.66 -9.00
CA ALA A 152 -13.21 -3.79 -7.57
C ALA A 152 -12.08 -3.22 -6.70
N GLU A 153 -10.82 -3.52 -7.02
CA GLU A 153 -9.66 -2.96 -6.29
C GLU A 153 -9.61 -1.43 -6.42
N VAL A 154 -9.78 -0.89 -7.64
CA VAL A 154 -9.77 0.56 -7.84
C VAL A 154 -10.90 1.25 -7.08
N ARG A 155 -12.10 0.63 -6.99
CA ARG A 155 -13.20 1.12 -6.16
C ARG A 155 -12.86 1.09 -4.67
N GLN A 156 -12.19 0.03 -4.21
CA GLN A 156 -11.71 -0.05 -2.82
C GLN A 156 -10.72 1.09 -2.51
N GLN A 157 -9.78 1.37 -3.40
CA GLN A 157 -8.83 2.48 -3.22
C GLN A 157 -9.52 3.84 -3.14
N LEU A 158 -10.57 4.08 -3.95
CA LEU A 158 -11.39 5.28 -3.84
C LEU A 158 -12.15 5.35 -2.51
N ALA A 159 -12.72 4.23 -2.06
CA ALA A 159 -13.42 4.14 -0.78
C ALA A 159 -12.49 4.41 0.42
N ASP A 160 -11.23 3.94 0.36
CA ASP A 160 -10.24 4.25 1.38
C ASP A 160 -9.93 5.75 1.41
N LEU A 161 -9.74 6.38 0.25
CA LEU A 161 -9.51 7.82 0.14
C LEU A 161 -10.69 8.64 0.67
N ASP A 162 -11.91 8.18 0.44
CA ASP A 162 -13.13 8.79 0.99
C ASP A 162 -13.19 8.62 2.51
N THR A 163 -12.77 7.47 3.03
CA THR A 163 -12.72 7.19 4.47
C THR A 163 -11.61 7.99 5.18
N LEU A 164 -10.50 8.27 4.48
CA LEU A 164 -9.40 9.09 4.99
C LEU A 164 -9.70 10.60 4.93
N ALA A 165 -10.55 11.06 4.00
CA ALA A 165 -10.80 12.49 3.77
C ALA A 165 -11.21 13.28 5.04
N PRO A 166 -12.08 12.77 5.94
CA PRO A 166 -12.40 13.44 7.20
C PRO A 166 -11.20 13.65 8.14
N TYR A 167 -10.15 12.83 7.99
CA TYR A 167 -8.96 12.85 8.84
C TYR A 167 -7.79 13.64 8.23
N ALA A 168 -7.91 14.18 7.01
CA ALA A 168 -6.80 14.79 6.28
C ALA A 168 -6.04 15.86 7.08
N ALA A 169 -6.73 16.74 7.80
CA ALA A 169 -6.08 17.75 8.65
C ALA A 169 -5.28 17.13 9.81
N LYS A 170 -5.79 16.03 10.38
CA LYS A 170 -5.13 15.30 11.47
C LYS A 170 -3.91 14.53 10.94
N LEU A 171 -4.05 13.87 9.80
CA LEU A 171 -2.99 13.14 9.12
C LEU A 171 -1.85 14.07 8.69
N SER A 172 -2.18 15.23 8.13
CA SER A 172 -1.20 16.27 7.81
C SER A 172 -0.39 16.71 9.04
N SER A 173 -1.07 16.85 10.19
CA SER A 173 -0.42 17.18 11.47
C SER A 173 0.42 16.03 12.01
N ALA A 174 0.01 14.78 11.78
CA ALA A 174 0.67 13.58 12.29
C ALA A 174 2.12 13.45 11.80
N ARG A 175 2.42 13.97 10.61
CA ARG A 175 3.80 14.06 10.08
C ARG A 175 4.77 14.76 11.04
N PHE A 176 4.30 15.72 11.83
CA PHE A 176 5.10 16.47 12.81
C PHE A 176 5.06 15.88 14.23
N GLY A 177 4.37 14.75 14.37
CA GLY A 177 4.10 14.04 15.60
C GLY A 177 2.80 14.44 16.27
N LEU A 178 2.15 13.46 16.88
CA LEU A 178 0.98 13.66 17.73
C LEU A 178 1.30 13.29 19.20
N PRO A 179 0.52 13.79 20.17
CA PRO A 179 0.46 13.22 21.52
C PRO A 179 0.09 11.74 21.51
N ALA A 180 0.59 10.96 22.48
CA ALA A 180 0.44 9.50 22.49
C ALA A 180 -1.02 9.02 22.46
N ASP A 181 -1.92 9.69 23.18
CA ASP A 181 -3.34 9.37 23.18
C ASP A 181 -4.02 9.62 21.82
N GLU A 182 -3.55 10.62 21.09
CA GLU A 182 -4.01 10.90 19.74
C GLU A 182 -3.42 9.93 18.71
N GLN A 183 -2.17 9.49 18.90
CA GLN A 183 -1.56 8.43 18.08
C GLN A 183 -2.36 7.14 18.21
N GLU A 184 -2.69 6.71 19.43
CA GLU A 184 -3.46 5.49 19.69
C GLU A 184 -4.84 5.53 19.02
N ARG A 185 -5.55 6.67 19.14
CA ARG A 185 -6.86 6.85 18.50
C ARG A 185 -6.79 6.84 16.99
N LEU A 186 -5.81 7.55 16.41
CA LEU A 186 -5.65 7.59 14.96
C LEU A 186 -5.25 6.21 14.41
N LEU A 187 -4.37 5.50 15.12
CA LEU A 187 -3.98 4.14 14.74
C LEU A 187 -5.18 3.17 14.76
N ALA A 188 -6.05 3.27 15.77
CA ALA A 188 -7.27 2.47 15.83
C ALA A 188 -8.21 2.77 14.64
N VAL A 189 -8.45 4.05 14.35
CA VAL A 189 -9.24 4.47 13.19
C VAL A 189 -8.67 3.90 11.89
N LEU A 190 -7.37 4.03 11.67
CA LEU A 190 -6.74 3.51 10.45
C LEU A 190 -6.82 1.98 10.38
N GLY A 191 -6.70 1.29 11.51
CA GLY A 191 -6.84 -0.17 11.60
C GLY A 191 -8.25 -0.68 11.27
N ASP A 192 -9.28 0.09 11.64
CA ASP A 192 -10.66 -0.21 11.29
C ASP A 192 -10.89 -0.12 9.77
N ILE A 193 -10.20 0.79 9.06
CA ILE A 193 -10.30 0.93 7.59
C ILE A 193 -9.82 -0.34 6.89
N VAL A 194 -8.69 -0.91 7.32
CA VAL A 194 -8.13 -2.13 6.72
C VAL A 194 -8.98 -3.36 6.99
N THR A 195 -9.67 -3.40 8.13
CA THR A 195 -10.44 -4.57 8.57
C THR A 195 -11.89 -4.52 8.15
N ALA A 196 -12.39 -3.36 7.72
CA ALA A 196 -13.73 -3.22 7.17
C ALA A 196 -13.86 -4.07 5.88
N PRO A 197 -14.91 -4.89 5.76
CA PRO A 197 -15.21 -5.52 4.48
C PRO A 197 -15.46 -4.42 3.44
N ALA A 198 -14.96 -4.61 2.21
CA ALA A 198 -15.24 -3.74 1.09
C ALA A 198 -16.74 -3.46 1.04
N ALA A 199 -17.15 -2.20 1.21
CA ALA A 199 -18.54 -1.84 1.11
C ALA A 199 -18.98 -2.11 -0.33
N LEU A 200 -19.67 -3.23 -0.53
CA LEU A 200 -20.39 -3.53 -1.77
C LEU A 200 -21.36 -2.38 -1.99
N SER A 201 -20.95 -1.42 -2.83
CA SER A 201 -21.81 -0.34 -3.25
C SER A 201 -22.76 -0.94 -4.30
N GLU A 202 -24.03 -1.04 -3.94
CA GLU A 202 -25.14 -1.41 -4.83
C GLU A 202 -25.26 -0.48 -6.04
#